data_AF-A0A0J6NLC1-F1
#
_entry.id   AF-A0A0J6NLC1-F1
#
_cell.length_a   1.000
_cell.length_b   1.000
_cell.length_c   1.000
_cell.angle_alpha   90.00
_cell.angle_beta   90.00
_cell.angle_gamma   90.00
#
_symmetry.space_group_name_H-M   'P 1'
#
loop_
_entity.id
_entity.type
_entity.pdbx_description
1 polymer ?
#
loop_
_entity_poly.entity_id
_entity_poly.type
_entity_poly.pdbx_seq_one_letter_code
_entity_poly.pdbx_strand_id
1 'polypeptide(L)'
;MNNSINGVFVFEMNDCDWVVARSAEEAADWYMDIAAPLDYAGMRALTAEELDEFDYFLERRGGPAISFRQRLQQIVADGSFIPNLFASTNF
;
A
#
# COMPACT_ATOMS: atom_id res chain seq x y z
N MET A 1 15.58 7.72 7.76
CA MET A 1 14.76 6.60 7.29
C MET A 1 13.51 7.21 6.67
N ASN A 2 13.44 7.27 5.33
CA ASN A 2 12.33 7.92 4.63
C ASN A 2 11.25 6.85 4.38
N ASN A 3 10.05 7.05 4.91
CA ASN A 3 8.88 6.20 4.66
C ASN A 3 8.18 6.51 3.32
N SER A 4 8.67 7.52 2.61
CA SER A 4 8.29 7.80 1.23
C SER A 4 9.28 7.20 0.24
N ILE A 5 8.75 6.60 -0.83
CA ILE A 5 9.52 6.18 -2.01
C ILE A 5 9.14 7.15 -3.12
N ASN A 6 10.06 7.99 -3.61
CA ASN A 6 9.78 8.96 -4.68
C ASN A 6 8.54 9.85 -4.43
N GLY A 7 8.26 10.19 -3.16
CA GLY A 7 7.11 11.02 -2.78
C GLY A 7 5.77 10.29 -2.66
N VAL A 8 5.76 8.95 -2.69
CA VAL A 8 4.57 8.13 -2.42
C VAL A 8 4.69 7.41 -1.09
N PHE A 9 3.55 7.21 -0.46
CA PHE A 9 3.38 6.59 0.85
C PHE A 9 2.38 5.45 0.76
N VAL A 10 2.43 4.53 1.72
CA VAL A 10 1.44 3.47 1.90
C VAL A 10 0.60 3.81 3.10
N PHE A 11 -0.71 3.79 2.90
CA PHE A 11 -1.70 4.00 3.94
C PHE A 11 -2.46 2.71 4.16
N GLU A 12 -2.41 2.21 5.38
CA GLU A 12 -3.29 1.14 5.84
C GLU A 12 -4.70 1.72 5.98
N MET A 13 -5.66 1.20 5.21
CA MET A 13 -7.06 1.64 5.24
C MET A 13 -7.90 0.78 6.18
N ASN A 14 -7.62 -0.52 6.21
CA ASN A 14 -8.13 -1.49 7.19
C ASN A 14 -7.13 -2.65 7.33
N ASP A 15 -7.46 -3.68 8.11
CA ASP A 15 -6.59 -4.85 8.35
C ASP A 15 -6.18 -5.63 7.09
N CYS A 16 -6.87 -5.43 5.97
CA CYS A 16 -6.69 -6.16 4.71
C CYS A 16 -6.30 -5.27 3.53
N ASP A 17 -6.58 -3.96 3.58
CA ASP A 17 -6.49 -3.03 2.47
C ASP A 17 -5.46 -1.94 2.73
N TRP A 18 -4.48 -1.80 1.84
CA TRP A 18 -3.50 -0.72 1.83
C TRP A 18 -3.55 0.05 0.51
N VAL A 19 -3.50 1.38 0.61
CA VAL A 19 -3.52 2.29 -0.53
C VAL A 19 -2.18 2.99 -0.66
N VAL A 20 -1.63 2.99 -1.87
CA VAL A 20 -0.45 3.78 -2.22
C VAL A 20 -0.91 5.11 -2.78
N ALA A 21 -0.50 6.22 -2.16
CA ALA A 21 -0.86 7.57 -2.58
C ALA A 21 0.24 8.58 -2.24
N ARG A 22 0.11 9.80 -2.76
CA ARG A 22 1.06 10.90 -2.48
C ARG A 22 0.75 11.62 -1.17
N SER A 23 -0.48 11.51 -0.69
CA SER A 23 -0.94 12.08 0.58
C SER A 23 -2.06 11.22 1.16
N ALA A 24 -2.31 11.38 2.47
CA ALA A 24 -3.42 10.73 3.13
C ALA A 24 -4.77 11.18 2.55
N GLU A 25 -4.90 12.46 2.18
CA GLU A 25 -6.11 13.00 1.54
C GLU A 25 -6.40 12.29 0.21
N GLU A 26 -5.37 12.10 -0.63
CA GLU A 26 -5.49 11.43 -1.93
C GLU A 26 -5.85 9.94 -1.77
N ALA A 27 -5.27 9.26 -0.77
CA ALA A 27 -5.63 7.89 -0.46
C ALA A 27 -7.09 7.76 0.05
N ALA A 28 -7.52 8.65 0.94
CA ALA A 28 -8.87 8.63 1.49
C ALA A 28 -9.94 8.91 0.43
N ASP A 29 -9.76 9.96 -0.38
CA ASP A 29 -10.69 10.34 -1.44
C ASP A 29 -10.87 9.21 -2.47
N TRP A 30 -9.77 8.62 -2.91
CA TRP A 30 -9.81 7.51 -3.85
C TRP A 30 -10.43 6.24 -3.25
N TYR A 31 -10.08 5.91 -2.01
CA TYR A 31 -10.63 4.73 -1.33
C TYR A 31 -12.14 4.85 -1.07
N MET A 32 -12.63 6.06 -0.77
CA MET A 32 -14.07 6.34 -0.62
C MET A 32 -14.86 6.14 -1.92
N ASP A 33 -14.23 6.32 -3.09
CA ASP A 33 -14.88 6.11 -4.39
C ASP A 33 -15.05 4.61 -4.71
N ILE A 34 -14.10 3.79 -4.28
CA ILE A 34 -14.04 2.36 -4.64
C ILE A 34 -14.55 1.41 -3.55
N ALA A 35 -14.55 1.84 -2.28
CA ALA A 35 -15.01 1.08 -1.14
C ALA A 35 -16.20 1.79 -0.47
N ALA A 36 -17.20 1.02 -0.06
CA ALA A 36 -18.29 1.56 0.76
C ALA A 36 -17.71 2.24 2.02
N PRO A 37 -18.37 3.27 2.59
CA PRO A 37 -17.88 4.01 3.76
C PRO A 37 -17.83 3.10 5.00
N LEU A 38 -16.78 2.30 5.08
CA LEU A 38 -16.38 1.50 6.21
C LEU A 38 -15.21 2.22 6.88
N ASP A 39 -15.31 2.37 8.19
CA ASP A 39 -14.37 2.98 9.13
C ASP A 39 -12.91 3.10 8.62
N TYR A 40 -12.59 4.20 7.93
CA TYR A 40 -11.21 4.68 7.74
C TYR A 40 -10.67 5.35 9.01
N ALA A 41 -11.36 5.21 10.15
CA ALA A 41 -10.93 5.71 11.45
C ALA A 41 -9.57 5.13 11.90
N GLY A 42 -9.14 4.01 11.30
CA GLY A 42 -7.82 3.41 11.48
C GLY A 42 -6.75 3.87 10.49
N MET A 43 -7.04 4.80 9.58
CA MET A 43 -6.13 5.15 8.50
C MET A 43 -4.80 5.69 9.04
N ARG A 44 -3.71 5.04 8.66
CA ARG A 44 -2.36 5.46 9.05
C ARG A 44 -1.33 5.19 7.97
N ALA A 45 -0.33 6.06 7.87
CA ALA A 45 0.82 5.79 7.03
C ALA A 45 1.69 4.72 7.67
N LEU A 46 2.06 3.69 6.91
CA LEU A 46 3.02 2.69 7.36
C LEU A 46 4.41 3.30 7.46
N THR A 47 5.15 2.90 8.48
CA THR A 47 6.56 3.26 8.64
C THR A 47 7.44 2.42 7.71
N ALA A 48 8.70 2.86 7.50
CA ALA A 48 9.63 2.09 6.68
C ALA A 48 9.92 0.69 7.27
N GLU A 49 9.94 0.57 8.60
CA GLU A 49 10.16 -0.69 9.31
C GLU A 49 9.00 -1.65 9.07
N GLU A 50 7.76 -1.19 9.21
CA GLU A 50 6.57 -2.00 8.94
C GLU A 50 6.52 -2.46 7.47
N LEU A 51 6.87 -1.58 6.52
CA LEU A 51 6.93 -1.93 5.10
C LEU A 51 8.01 -2.97 4.77
N ASP A 52 9.08 -3.03 5.57
CA ASP A 52 10.12 -4.03 5.43
C ASP A 52 9.72 -5.36 6.12
N GLU A 53 8.76 -5.34 7.07
CA GLU A 53 8.15 -6.54 7.67
C GLU A 53 7.02 -7.15 6.82
N PHE A 54 6.37 -6.38 5.94
CA PHE A 54 5.34 -6.89 5.04
C PHE A 54 5.94 -7.64 3.83
N ASP A 55 5.69 -8.95 3.78
CA ASP A 55 5.98 -9.79 2.62
C ASP A 55 4.95 -9.59 1.51
N TYR A 56 5.41 -9.20 0.32
CA TYR A 56 4.59 -9.15 -0.89
C TYR A 56 4.87 -10.37 -1.76
N PHE A 57 3.86 -11.24 -1.89
CA PHE A 57 3.95 -12.41 -2.76
C PHE A 57 3.56 -12.02 -4.20
N LEU A 58 4.54 -12.06 -5.11
CA LEU A 58 4.32 -11.76 -6.54
C LEU A 58 3.43 -12.80 -7.25
N GLU A 59 3.36 -14.01 -6.69
CA GLU A 59 2.55 -15.14 -7.20
C GLU A 59 1.89 -15.88 -6.03
N ARG A 60 0.92 -16.76 -6.32
CA ARG A 60 0.29 -17.67 -5.31
C ARG A 60 1.36 -18.26 -4.37
N ARG A 61 1.01 -18.40 -3.08
CA ARG A 61 1.85 -18.96 -1.98
C ARG A 61 3.00 -19.85 -2.50
N GLY A 62 4.23 -19.37 -2.36
CA GLY A 62 5.46 -20.10 -2.73
C GLY A 62 6.31 -19.47 -3.86
N GLY A 63 5.85 -18.38 -4.47
CA GLY A 63 6.66 -17.57 -5.39
C GLY A 63 7.73 -16.71 -4.70
N PRO A 64 8.61 -16.04 -5.47
CA PRO A 64 9.57 -15.09 -4.91
C PRO A 64 8.83 -14.00 -4.11
N ALA A 65 9.09 -13.95 -2.81
CA ALA A 65 8.66 -12.85 -1.96
C ALA A 65 9.62 -11.69 -2.18
N ILE A 66 9.06 -10.52 -2.49
CA ILE A 66 9.78 -9.25 -2.42
C ILE A 66 9.19 -8.46 -1.27
N SER A 67 9.97 -7.58 -0.65
CA SER A 67 9.38 -6.70 0.35
C SER A 67 8.37 -5.76 -0.30
N PHE A 68 7.36 -5.34 0.45
CA PHE A 68 6.38 -4.37 -0.03
C PHE A 68 7.06 -3.09 -0.54
N ARG A 69 8.18 -2.71 0.09
CA ARG A 69 9.05 -1.62 -0.34
C ARG A 69 9.65 -1.80 -1.74
N GLN A 70 10.14 -3.00 -2.06
CA GLN A 70 10.64 -3.30 -3.41
C GLN A 70 9.52 -3.26 -4.45
N ARG A 71 8.31 -3.72 -4.09
CA ARG A 71 7.14 -3.64 -4.97
C ARG A 71 6.76 -2.19 -5.27
N LEU A 72 6.77 -1.32 -4.27
CA LEU A 72 6.53 0.12 -4.43
C LEU A 72 7.55 0.78 -5.36
N GLN A 73 8.83 0.44 -5.22
CA GLN A 73 9.86 0.96 -6.12
C GLN A 73 9.58 0.58 -7.57
N GLN A 74 9.11 -0.64 -7.83
CA GLN A 74 8.70 -1.05 -9.17
C GLN A 74 7.49 -0.26 -9.67
N ILE A 75 6.44 -0.10 -8.87
CA ILE A 75 5.23 0.65 -9.24
C ILE A 75 5.58 2.08 -9.66
N VAL A 76 6.44 2.75 -8.89
CA VAL A 76 6.88 4.11 -9.22
C VAL A 76 7.78 4.11 -10.46
N ALA A 77 8.70 3.15 -10.58
CA ALA A 77 9.62 3.07 -11.72
C ALA A 77 8.90 2.74 -13.04
N ASP A 78 7.84 1.94 -12.97
CA ASP A 78 7.01 1.53 -14.10
C ASP A 78 6.01 2.62 -14.52
N GLY A 79 5.89 3.70 -13.74
CA GLY A 79 4.93 4.77 -13.98
C GLY A 79 3.47 4.31 -13.84
N SER A 80 3.25 3.27 -13.03
CA SER A 80 1.92 2.73 -12.74
C SER A 80 1.00 3.81 -12.16
N PHE A 81 -0.32 3.61 -12.32
CA PHE A 81 -1.31 4.54 -11.78
C PHE A 81 -1.25 4.59 -10.25
N ILE A 82 -1.29 5.82 -9.72
CA ILE A 82 -1.39 6.14 -8.30
C ILE A 82 -2.58 7.11 -8.19
N PRO A 83 -3.55 6.88 -7.29
CA PRO A 83 -3.55 5.88 -6.21
C PRO A 83 -3.73 4.43 -6.66
N ASN A 84 -3.27 3.48 -5.84
CA ASN A 84 -3.34 2.04 -6.13
C ASN A 84 -3.63 1.22 -4.87
N LEU A 85 -4.52 0.22 -4.96
CA LEU A 85 -4.93 -0.65 -3.85
C LEU A 85 -4.15 -1.96 -3.84
N PHE A 86 -3.74 -2.37 -2.64
CA PHE A 86 -3.20 -3.68 -2.34
C PHE A 86 -4.08 -4.34 -1.29
N ALA A 87 -4.58 -5.53 -1.58
CA ALA A 87 -5.26 -6.36 -0.60
C ALA A 87 -4.32 -7.49 -0.15
N SER A 88 -4.18 -7.73 1.15
CA SER A 88 -3.51 -8.94 1.65
C SER A 88 -4.51 -10.05 1.56
N THR A 89 -4.16 -11.09 0.82
CA THR A 89 -4.87 -12.35 0.88
C THR A 89 -4.32 -13.18 2.04
N ASN A 90 -4.52 -12.73 3.28
CA ASN A 90 -4.39 -13.62 4.42
C ASN A 90 -5.62 -14.54 4.45
N PHE A 91 -5.44 -15.77 3.96
CA PHE A 91 -6.33 -16.91 4.21
C PHE A 91 -5.68 -17.86 5.22
#